data_AF-A0A7L3BRB5-F1
#
_entry.id   AF-A0A7L3BRB5-F1
#
_cell.length_a   1.000
_cell.length_b   1.000
_cell.length_c   1.000
_cell.angle_alpha   90.00
_cell.angle_beta   90.00
_cell.angle_gamma   90.00
#
_symmetry.space_group_name_H-M   'P 1'
#
loop_
_entity.id
_entity.type
_entity.pdbx_description
1 polymer ?
#
loop_
_entity_poly.entity_id
_entity_poly.type
_entity_poly.pdbx_seq_one_letter_code
_entity_poly.pdbx_strand_id
1 'polypeptide(L)'
;FQVRLFLTLVCLAVVAMLYVLLCSHACLRPCCGAPEERGSRAASTILSFQGYSRVPDGKPLERALCRRCAIVSSSGQMLGSRLGQAIDGQECILRMNHAPTAGYEEDVGARSTVRVVSHTSVPLLLRNQPYFFQQSQETLYIVWGPAKKMNREKGSTYQALLKVMKTYPHLQIYTLTEEKMTYCDDVFQNETGKNRMKSGSFLSTGWFTMILAMELCEQICVFGMVSDSYCREKNHSSVPYHYFEKGRLDECRMYLVHEQARRAGHRFITEKAIFSRWAKRRNIIFTHPSWAGG
;
A
#
# COMPACT_ATOMS: atom_id res chain seq x y z
N PHE A 1 -31.92 -49.20 13.81
CA PHE A 1 -30.52 -48.72 13.72
C PHE A 1 -30.26 -47.81 12.51
N GLN A 2 -30.69 -48.16 11.29
CA GLN A 2 -30.44 -47.36 10.08
C GLN A 2 -31.04 -45.94 10.08
N VAL A 3 -32.26 -45.75 10.57
CA VAL A 3 -32.94 -44.42 10.55
C VAL A 3 -32.25 -43.40 11.46
N ARG A 4 -31.79 -43.83 12.65
CA ARG A 4 -31.05 -42.95 13.58
C ARG A 4 -29.71 -42.54 13.00
N LEU A 5 -28.98 -43.45 12.36
CA LEU A 5 -27.69 -43.13 11.73
C LEU A 5 -27.86 -42.14 10.57
N PHE A 6 -28.90 -42.31 9.75
CA PHE A 6 -29.23 -41.40 8.66
C PHE A 6 -29.56 -39.98 9.15
N LEU A 7 -30.42 -39.85 10.17
CA LEU A 7 -30.74 -38.55 10.78
C LEU A 7 -29.51 -37.86 11.38
N THR A 8 -28.59 -38.64 11.96
CA THR A 8 -27.35 -38.09 12.55
C THR A 8 -26.42 -37.55 11.47
N LEU A 9 -26.27 -38.26 10.35
CA LEU A 9 -25.45 -37.83 9.21
C LEU A 9 -26.01 -36.57 8.52
N VAL A 10 -27.34 -36.51 8.34
CA VAL A 10 -28.01 -35.32 7.81
C VAL A 10 -27.81 -34.11 8.73
N CYS A 11 -27.92 -34.31 10.05
CA CYS A 11 -27.72 -33.23 11.02
C CYS A 11 -26.27 -32.71 10.99
N LEU A 12 -25.28 -33.59 10.92
CA LEU A 12 -23.86 -33.21 10.80
C LEU A 12 -23.58 -32.44 9.50
N ALA A 13 -24.18 -32.86 8.39
CA ALA A 13 -24.04 -32.15 7.12
C ALA A 13 -24.66 -30.75 7.15
N VAL A 14 -25.83 -30.60 7.77
CA VAL A 14 -26.50 -29.29 7.93
C VAL A 14 -25.69 -28.37 8.85
N VAL A 15 -25.16 -28.89 9.96
CA VAL A 15 -24.29 -28.13 10.87
C VAL A 15 -23.00 -27.70 10.18
N ALA A 16 -22.37 -28.58 9.39
CA ALA A 16 -21.18 -28.23 8.61
C ALA A 16 -21.48 -27.15 7.56
N MET A 17 -22.61 -27.25 6.85
CA MET A 17 -23.03 -26.23 5.86
C MET A 17 -23.33 -24.89 6.53
N LEU A 18 -24.03 -24.89 7.67
CA LEU A 18 -24.29 -23.68 8.46
C LEU A 18 -23.00 -23.08 9.00
N TYR A 19 -22.04 -23.90 9.43
CA TYR A 19 -20.74 -23.44 9.91
C TYR A 19 -19.91 -22.80 8.78
N VAL A 20 -19.91 -23.40 7.58
CA VAL A 20 -19.25 -22.82 6.39
C VAL A 20 -19.92 -21.50 5.98
N LEU A 21 -21.26 -21.44 5.99
CA LEU A 21 -22.01 -20.22 5.71
C LEU A 21 -21.71 -19.12 6.75
N LEU A 22 -21.72 -19.46 8.04
CA LEU A 22 -21.41 -18.53 9.14
C LEU A 22 -19.94 -18.07 9.08
N CYS A 23 -18.98 -18.94 8.76
CA CYS A 23 -17.58 -18.57 8.56
C CYS A 23 -17.38 -17.68 7.33
N SER A 24 -18.11 -17.93 6.24
CA SER A 24 -18.07 -17.06 5.05
C SER A 24 -18.60 -15.66 5.37
N HIS A 25 -19.64 -15.55 6.22
CA HIS A 25 -20.15 -14.26 6.69
C HIS A 25 -19.25 -13.59 7.76
N ALA A 26 -18.56 -14.36 8.61
CA ALA A 26 -17.69 -13.82 9.66
C ALA A 26 -16.32 -13.35 9.17
N CYS A 27 -15.83 -13.83 8.02
CA CYS A 27 -14.60 -13.34 7.38
C CYS A 27 -14.78 -12.01 6.63
N LEU A 28 -16.02 -11.52 6.49
CA LEU A 28 -16.34 -10.29 5.76
C LEU A 28 -16.47 -9.10 6.73
N ARG A 29 -15.35 -8.68 7.36
CA ARG A 29 -15.25 -7.30 7.86
C ARG A 29 -15.27 -6.32 6.67
N PRO A 30 -15.82 -5.10 6.80
CA PRO A 30 -16.58 -4.44 5.76
C PRO A 30 -15.73 -3.65 4.73
N CYS A 31 -14.75 -4.29 4.09
CA CYS A 31 -14.25 -3.81 2.79
C CYS A 31 -14.99 -4.49 1.62
N CYS A 32 -15.88 -5.46 1.88
CA CYS A 32 -16.59 -6.27 0.88
C CYS A 32 -18.09 -5.94 0.72
N GLY A 33 -18.54 -4.76 1.13
CA GLY A 33 -19.87 -4.28 0.77
C GLY A 33 -19.91 -3.84 -0.70
N ALA A 34 -20.77 -4.45 -1.51
CA ALA A 34 -21.15 -3.93 -2.83
C ALA A 34 -21.53 -2.44 -2.69
N PRO A 35 -21.25 -1.59 -3.69
CA PRO A 35 -21.59 -0.18 -3.58
C PRO A 35 -23.12 -0.04 -3.49
N GLU A 36 -23.61 0.40 -2.33
CA GLU A 36 -24.97 0.94 -2.23
C GLU A 36 -25.03 2.18 -3.14
N GLU A 37 -25.76 2.05 -4.25
CA GLU A 37 -26.24 3.19 -5.03
C GLU A 37 -27.29 3.93 -4.19
N ARG A 38 -26.83 4.86 -3.34
CA ARG A 38 -27.74 5.86 -2.78
C ARG A 38 -27.05 7.20 -2.52
N GLY A 39 -27.51 8.20 -3.26
CA GLY A 39 -27.40 9.61 -2.89
C GLY A 39 -26.42 10.42 -3.73
N SER A 40 -26.98 11.26 -4.60
CA SER A 40 -26.45 12.53 -5.13
C SER A 40 -24.92 12.70 -5.09
N ARG A 41 -24.26 12.70 -6.27
CA ARG A 41 -22.87 13.20 -6.41
C ARG A 41 -22.84 14.68 -6.02
N ALA A 42 -22.71 14.97 -4.73
CA ALA A 42 -22.18 16.24 -4.28
C ALA A 42 -20.84 16.42 -5.02
N ALA A 43 -20.65 17.55 -5.68
CA ALA A 43 -19.40 17.84 -6.37
C ALA A 43 -18.25 17.66 -5.38
N SER A 44 -17.33 16.73 -5.68
CA SER A 44 -16.22 16.46 -4.78
C SER A 44 -15.31 17.69 -4.78
N THR A 45 -15.24 18.37 -3.64
CA THR A 45 -14.41 19.57 -3.47
C THR A 45 -12.95 19.22 -3.75
N ILE A 46 -12.37 19.88 -4.76
CA ILE A 46 -10.94 19.75 -5.05
C ILE A 46 -10.17 20.44 -3.92
N LEU A 47 -9.27 19.69 -3.27
CA LEU A 47 -8.39 20.19 -2.22
C LEU A 47 -6.97 20.35 -2.75
N SER A 48 -6.23 21.30 -2.18
CA SER A 48 -4.81 21.52 -2.46
C SER A 48 -3.96 20.90 -1.34
N PHE A 49 -3.17 19.87 -1.68
CA PHE A 49 -2.30 19.14 -0.77
C PHE A 49 -0.87 19.71 -0.85
N GLN A 50 -0.45 20.36 0.23
CA GLN A 50 0.89 20.93 0.35
C GLN A 50 1.95 19.84 0.53
N GLY A 51 3.19 20.16 0.14
CA GLY A 51 4.31 19.23 0.26
C GLY A 51 4.46 18.24 -0.90
N TYR A 52 3.54 18.27 -1.89
CA TYR A 52 3.62 17.52 -3.13
C TYR A 52 3.77 18.50 -4.29
N SER A 53 4.92 18.49 -4.96
CA SER A 53 5.30 19.45 -5.98
C SER A 53 5.28 18.81 -7.36
N ARG A 54 4.44 19.29 -8.28
CA ARG A 54 4.37 18.80 -9.66
C ARG A 54 5.68 19.01 -10.41
N VAL A 55 6.03 18.08 -11.28
CA VAL A 55 7.12 18.20 -12.25
C VAL A 55 6.52 18.63 -13.58
N PRO A 56 7.01 19.71 -14.25
CA PRO A 56 8.14 20.55 -13.88
C PRO A 56 7.78 21.82 -13.08
N ASP A 57 6.50 22.22 -13.06
CA ASP A 57 6.11 23.59 -12.68
C ASP A 57 5.99 23.84 -11.18
N GLY A 58 6.11 22.81 -10.35
CA GLY A 58 6.15 22.93 -8.91
C GLY A 58 4.80 23.21 -8.25
N LYS A 59 3.70 23.16 -8.99
CA LYS A 59 2.36 23.39 -8.44
C LYS A 59 2.00 22.32 -7.40
N PRO A 60 1.19 22.66 -6.38
CA PRO A 60 0.74 21.70 -5.38
C PRO A 60 -0.11 20.59 -6.01
N LEU A 61 -0.29 19.49 -5.29
CA LEU A 61 -1.21 18.43 -5.70
C LEU A 61 -2.64 18.91 -5.47
N GLU A 62 -3.45 18.95 -6.53
CA GLU A 62 -4.85 19.31 -6.45
C GLU A 62 -5.71 18.11 -6.82
N ARG A 63 -6.54 17.63 -5.88
CA ARG A 63 -7.42 16.49 -6.12
C ARG A 63 -8.59 16.43 -5.14
N ALA A 64 -9.63 15.72 -5.54
CA ALA A 64 -10.69 15.27 -4.65
C ALA A 64 -10.17 14.23 -3.64
N LEU A 65 -10.78 14.20 -2.46
CA LEU A 65 -10.64 13.07 -1.53
C LEU A 65 -11.32 11.82 -2.11
N CYS A 66 -10.77 10.67 -1.76
CA CYS A 66 -11.40 9.38 -2.05
C CYS A 66 -12.15 8.92 -0.80
N ARG A 67 -13.36 8.41 -0.95
CA ARG A 67 -14.10 7.84 0.18
C ARG A 67 -13.46 6.53 0.64
N ARG A 68 -13.04 5.70 -0.33
CA ARG A 68 -12.42 4.41 -0.05
C ARG A 68 -11.16 4.20 -0.87
N CYS A 69 -10.06 3.93 -0.18
CA CYS A 69 -8.77 3.63 -0.77
C CYS A 69 -8.33 2.20 -0.52
N ALA A 70 -7.71 1.57 -1.51
CA ALA A 70 -6.87 0.39 -1.33
C ALA A 70 -5.39 0.82 -1.29
N ILE A 71 -4.68 0.45 -0.22
CA ILE A 71 -3.21 0.35 -0.26
C ILE A 71 -2.85 -1.08 -0.58
N VAL A 72 -2.17 -1.32 -1.69
CA VAL A 72 -1.68 -2.65 -2.07
C VAL A 72 -0.18 -2.73 -1.78
N SER A 73 0.16 -3.48 -0.73
CA SER A 73 1.54 -3.83 -0.41
C SER A 73 2.18 -4.64 -1.53
N SER A 74 3.51 -4.60 -1.60
CA SER A 74 4.28 -5.41 -2.54
C SER A 74 4.55 -6.84 -2.07
N SER A 75 4.11 -7.20 -0.86
CA SER A 75 4.39 -8.48 -0.22
C SER A 75 3.93 -9.72 -1.01
N GLY A 76 4.66 -10.83 -0.87
CA GLY A 76 4.24 -12.14 -1.35
C GLY A 76 2.97 -12.70 -0.70
N GLN A 77 2.48 -12.10 0.39
CA GLN A 77 1.17 -12.43 0.97
C GLN A 77 0.01 -12.25 -0.01
N MET A 78 0.20 -11.45 -1.05
CA MET A 78 -0.80 -11.27 -2.10
C MET A 78 -0.96 -12.50 -3.01
N LEU A 79 0.06 -13.36 -3.11
CA LEU A 79 0.03 -14.51 -4.02
C LEU A 79 -1.08 -15.50 -3.63
N GLY A 80 -1.94 -15.82 -4.59
CA GLY A 80 -3.09 -16.72 -4.41
C GLY A 80 -4.23 -16.14 -3.56
N SER A 81 -4.20 -14.85 -3.25
CA SER A 81 -5.23 -14.19 -2.43
C SER A 81 -6.57 -14.01 -3.17
N ARG A 82 -6.55 -13.93 -4.51
CA ARG A 82 -7.73 -13.67 -5.36
C ARG A 82 -8.49 -12.40 -5.00
N LEU A 83 -7.79 -11.40 -4.46
CA LEU A 83 -8.39 -10.13 -4.00
C LEU A 83 -8.46 -9.06 -5.09
N GLY A 84 -8.08 -9.37 -6.32
CA GLY A 84 -7.96 -8.39 -7.40
C GLY A 84 -9.25 -7.64 -7.68
N GLN A 85 -10.40 -8.33 -7.71
CA GLN A 85 -11.70 -7.70 -7.90
C GLN A 85 -12.08 -6.79 -6.71
N ALA A 86 -11.77 -7.20 -5.48
CA ALA A 86 -12.06 -6.40 -4.29
C ALA A 86 -11.20 -5.12 -4.23
N ILE A 87 -9.95 -5.21 -4.67
CA ILE A 87 -9.03 -4.07 -4.83
C ILE A 87 -9.54 -3.13 -5.93
N ASP A 88 -9.87 -3.67 -7.10
CA ASP A 88 -10.35 -2.90 -8.25
C ASP A 88 -11.74 -2.30 -8.02
N GLY A 89 -12.48 -2.75 -7.00
CA GLY A 89 -13.73 -2.13 -6.53
C GLY A 89 -13.54 -0.85 -5.70
N GLN A 90 -12.32 -0.53 -5.28
CA GLN A 90 -12.04 0.69 -4.52
C GLN A 90 -11.98 1.93 -5.44
N GLU A 91 -12.27 3.10 -4.87
CA GLU A 91 -12.26 4.37 -5.61
C GLU A 91 -10.84 4.74 -6.02
N CYS A 92 -9.90 4.70 -5.06
CA CYS A 92 -8.50 5.00 -5.27
C CYS A 92 -7.61 3.83 -4.87
N ILE A 93 -6.67 3.47 -5.74
CA ILE A 93 -5.74 2.35 -5.50
C ILE A 93 -4.32 2.91 -5.48
N LEU A 94 -3.66 2.77 -4.32
CA LEU A 94 -2.30 3.21 -4.05
C LEU A 94 -1.36 2.02 -4.14
N ARG A 95 -0.43 2.08 -5.09
CA ARG A 95 0.64 1.07 -5.29
C ARG A 95 2.01 1.67 -5.01
N MET A 96 3.01 0.81 -4.82
CA MET A 96 4.35 1.23 -4.44
C MET A 96 5.39 0.82 -5.47
N ASN A 97 6.35 1.70 -5.73
CA ASN A 97 7.55 1.44 -6.52
C ASN A 97 7.22 0.76 -7.86
N HIS A 98 8.00 -0.24 -8.25
CA HIS A 98 7.89 -0.95 -9.52
C HIS A 98 7.02 -2.24 -9.43
N ALA A 99 6.17 -2.35 -8.40
CA ALA A 99 5.30 -3.51 -8.25
C ALA A 99 4.27 -3.57 -9.40
N PRO A 100 4.31 -4.59 -10.27
CA PRO A 100 3.45 -4.70 -11.43
C PRO A 100 2.09 -5.30 -11.07
N THR A 101 1.07 -4.94 -11.84
CA THR A 101 -0.21 -5.66 -11.89
C THR A 101 -0.22 -6.77 -12.93
N ALA A 102 0.53 -6.59 -14.02
CA ALA A 102 0.55 -7.51 -15.15
C ALA A 102 1.03 -8.91 -14.73
N GLY A 103 0.19 -9.92 -14.96
CA GLY A 103 0.43 -11.31 -14.58
C GLY A 103 0.07 -11.64 -13.12
N TYR A 104 -0.51 -10.69 -12.38
CA TYR A 104 -0.93 -10.83 -10.98
C TYR A 104 -2.35 -10.29 -10.75
N GLU A 105 -3.10 -9.98 -11.80
CA GLU A 105 -4.37 -9.25 -11.75
C GLU A 105 -5.41 -9.94 -10.87
N GLU A 106 -5.45 -11.27 -10.87
CA GLU A 106 -6.35 -12.05 -10.02
C GLU A 106 -6.12 -11.75 -8.53
N ASP A 107 -4.86 -11.56 -8.13
CA ASP A 107 -4.46 -11.35 -6.75
C ASP A 107 -4.43 -9.88 -6.36
N VAL A 108 -3.86 -9.03 -7.22
CA VAL A 108 -3.55 -7.63 -6.87
C VAL A 108 -4.39 -6.61 -7.61
N GLY A 109 -5.27 -7.02 -8.53
CA GLY A 109 -6.08 -6.14 -9.36
C GLY A 109 -5.28 -5.53 -10.52
N ALA A 110 -5.98 -4.97 -11.50
CA ALA A 110 -5.39 -4.37 -12.70
C ALA A 110 -5.20 -2.84 -12.58
N ARG A 111 -5.99 -2.16 -11.74
CA ARG A 111 -6.06 -0.69 -11.69
C ARG A 111 -4.98 -0.08 -10.80
N SER A 112 -4.56 1.14 -11.09
CA SER A 112 -3.66 1.93 -10.26
C SER A 112 -4.01 3.42 -10.37
N THR A 113 -4.44 4.04 -9.27
CA THR A 113 -4.78 5.47 -9.24
C THR A 113 -3.56 6.31 -8.87
N VAL A 114 -2.82 5.87 -7.86
CA VAL A 114 -1.61 6.57 -7.38
C VAL A 114 -0.50 5.57 -7.19
N ARG A 115 0.72 5.94 -7.59
CA ARG A 115 1.93 5.15 -7.39
C ARG A 115 2.98 5.95 -6.65
N VAL A 116 3.30 5.51 -5.43
CA VAL A 116 4.33 6.14 -4.59
C VAL A 116 5.66 5.45 -4.87
N VAL A 117 6.67 6.20 -5.29
CA VAL A 117 7.92 5.66 -5.84
C VAL A 117 9.12 6.23 -5.08
N SER A 118 9.95 5.35 -4.52
CA SER A 118 11.26 5.78 -4.02
C SER A 118 12.18 6.14 -5.17
N HIS A 119 13.03 7.15 -4.99
CA HIS A 119 14.04 7.53 -5.97
C HIS A 119 14.93 6.36 -6.42
N THR A 120 15.15 5.36 -5.57
CA THR A 120 15.90 4.14 -5.90
C THR A 120 15.16 3.23 -6.87
N SER A 121 13.82 3.31 -6.93
CA SER A 121 12.97 2.55 -7.85
C SER A 121 12.71 3.27 -9.17
N VAL A 122 12.99 4.57 -9.28
CA VAL A 122 12.82 5.32 -10.55
C VAL A 122 13.57 4.68 -11.72
N PRO A 123 14.85 4.23 -11.59
CA PRO A 123 15.53 3.52 -12.67
C PRO A 123 14.81 2.25 -13.14
N LEU A 124 14.07 1.57 -12.27
CA LEU A 124 13.33 0.35 -12.60
C LEU A 124 12.08 0.67 -13.43
N LEU A 125 11.38 1.76 -13.11
CA LEU A 125 10.26 2.25 -13.94
C LEU A 125 10.77 2.68 -15.32
N LEU A 126 11.91 3.38 -15.37
CA LEU A 126 12.54 3.82 -16.63
C LEU A 126 12.98 2.68 -17.54
N ARG A 127 13.22 1.47 -17.01
CA ARG A 127 13.51 0.27 -17.81
C ARG A 127 12.28 -0.30 -18.51
N ASN A 128 11.08 -0.02 -18.01
CA ASN A 128 9.83 -0.49 -18.58
C ASN A 128 8.81 0.65 -18.71
N GLN A 129 9.21 1.69 -19.46
CA GLN A 129 8.38 2.87 -19.70
C GLN A 129 7.07 2.57 -20.42
N PRO A 130 7.01 1.64 -21.41
CA PRO A 130 5.73 1.31 -22.04
C PRO A 130 4.68 0.87 -21.00
N TYR A 131 5.07 0.03 -20.04
CA TYR A 131 4.18 -0.40 -18.97
C TYR A 131 3.85 0.72 -17.96
N PHE A 132 4.87 1.36 -17.39
CA PHE A 132 4.68 2.32 -16.30
C PHE A 132 4.24 3.71 -16.76
N PHE A 133 4.39 4.09 -18.03
CA PHE A 133 4.11 5.46 -18.48
C PHE A 133 3.15 5.52 -19.66
N GLN A 134 3.28 4.62 -20.63
CA GLN A 134 2.40 4.61 -21.80
C GLN A 134 1.06 3.90 -21.54
N GLN A 135 1.08 2.75 -20.85
CA GLN A 135 -0.14 2.02 -20.51
C GLN A 135 -0.81 2.58 -19.24
N SER A 136 -0.02 3.18 -18.34
CA SER A 136 -0.48 3.71 -17.06
C SER A 136 -0.58 5.25 -17.07
N GLN A 137 -1.13 5.83 -18.13
CA GLN A 137 -1.18 7.29 -18.35
C GLN A 137 -2.03 8.04 -17.32
N GLU A 138 -3.06 7.40 -16.78
CA GLU A 138 -3.97 7.98 -15.78
C GLU A 138 -3.42 7.88 -14.35
N THR A 139 -2.33 7.13 -14.12
CA THR A 139 -1.75 6.98 -12.79
C THR A 139 -1.02 8.25 -12.37
N LEU A 140 -1.33 8.73 -11.17
CA LEU A 140 -0.57 9.79 -10.49
C LEU A 140 0.70 9.20 -9.87
N TYR A 141 1.88 9.72 -10.22
CA TYR A 141 3.16 9.30 -9.65
C TYR A 141 3.61 10.29 -8.57
N ILE A 142 3.92 9.78 -7.37
CA ILE A 142 4.48 10.58 -6.28
C ILE A 142 5.86 10.01 -5.94
N VAL A 143 6.92 10.76 -6.26
CA VAL A 143 8.30 10.33 -6.13
C VAL A 143 8.95 10.97 -4.90
N TRP A 144 9.59 10.16 -4.05
CA TRP A 144 10.25 10.62 -2.84
C TRP A 144 11.73 10.21 -2.81
N GLY A 145 12.58 10.99 -2.17
CA GLY A 145 14.01 10.70 -2.08
C GLY A 145 14.81 11.78 -1.38
N PRO A 146 16.12 11.58 -1.21
CA PRO A 146 16.99 12.55 -0.55
C PRO A 146 17.11 13.84 -1.38
N ALA A 147 17.19 14.98 -0.69
CA ALA A 147 17.26 16.32 -1.28
C ALA A 147 18.27 16.42 -2.44
N LYS A 148 19.47 15.87 -2.28
CA LYS A 148 20.51 15.85 -3.33
C LYS A 148 20.03 15.20 -4.64
N LYS A 149 19.22 14.15 -4.58
CA LYS A 149 18.72 13.43 -5.77
C LYS A 149 17.46 14.07 -6.36
N MET A 150 16.67 14.74 -5.53
CA MET A 150 15.39 15.36 -5.88
C MET A 150 15.49 16.86 -6.19
N ASN A 151 16.66 17.47 -5.99
CA ASN A 151 16.89 18.88 -6.30
C ASN A 151 16.52 19.20 -7.76
N ARG A 152 15.79 20.31 -7.97
CA ARG A 152 15.22 20.64 -9.28
C ARG A 152 16.26 20.98 -10.34
N GLU A 153 17.36 21.62 -9.95
CA GLU A 153 18.39 22.10 -10.87
C GLU A 153 19.36 20.98 -11.26
N LYS A 154 19.87 20.22 -10.29
CA LYS A 154 20.96 19.26 -10.49
C LYS A 154 20.69 17.84 -9.98
N GLY A 155 19.52 17.59 -9.40
CA GLY A 155 19.16 16.30 -8.84
C GLY A 155 18.99 15.25 -9.93
N SER A 156 19.80 14.18 -9.90
CA SER A 156 19.80 13.17 -10.96
C SER A 156 18.44 12.48 -11.15
N THR A 157 17.66 12.32 -10.07
CA THR A 157 16.32 11.72 -10.16
C THR A 157 15.35 12.73 -10.75
N TYR A 158 15.36 13.98 -10.28
CA TYR A 158 14.51 15.04 -10.82
C TYR A 158 14.75 15.26 -12.32
N GLN A 159 16.02 15.30 -12.74
CA GLN A 159 16.39 15.43 -14.15
C GLN A 159 15.91 14.25 -15.00
N ALA A 160 15.87 13.03 -14.45
CA ALA A 160 15.27 11.90 -15.14
C ALA A 160 13.74 12.05 -15.28
N LEU A 161 13.04 12.53 -14.23
CA LEU A 161 11.60 12.80 -14.29
C LEU A 161 11.26 13.90 -15.31
N LEU A 162 12.09 14.94 -15.44
CA LEU A 162 11.93 15.95 -16.49
C LEU A 162 11.98 15.33 -17.89
N LYS A 163 12.88 14.37 -18.14
CA LYS A 163 12.96 13.65 -19.42
C LYS A 163 11.71 12.79 -19.67
N VAL A 164 11.18 12.15 -18.62
CA VAL A 164 9.91 11.41 -18.69
C VAL A 164 8.76 12.36 -19.06
N MET A 165 8.63 13.51 -18.37
CA MET A 165 7.59 14.50 -18.66
C MET A 165 7.68 15.09 -20.07
N LYS A 166 8.88 15.21 -20.63
CA LYS A 166 9.06 15.60 -22.05
C LYS A 166 8.56 14.52 -23.03
N THR A 167 8.65 13.25 -22.64
CA THR A 167 8.26 12.11 -23.48
C THR A 167 6.77 11.78 -23.33
N TYR A 168 6.23 11.93 -22.13
CA TYR A 168 4.84 11.62 -21.78
C TYR A 168 4.20 12.85 -21.09
N PRO A 169 3.80 13.88 -21.86
CA PRO A 169 3.36 15.17 -21.32
C PRO A 169 2.05 15.11 -20.53
N HIS A 170 1.24 14.05 -20.71
CA HIS A 170 -0.01 13.86 -20.00
C HIS A 170 0.15 13.24 -18.61
N LEU A 171 1.33 12.70 -18.28
CA LEU A 171 1.55 12.11 -16.97
C LEU A 171 1.45 13.14 -15.86
N GLN A 172 0.94 12.70 -14.72
CA GLN A 172 0.97 13.49 -13.50
C GLN A 172 2.08 12.96 -12.61
N ILE A 173 3.22 13.67 -12.58
CA ILE A 173 4.37 13.33 -11.74
C ILE A 173 4.60 14.42 -10.71
N TYR A 174 4.64 14.03 -9.45
CA TYR A 174 4.90 14.88 -8.29
C TYR A 174 6.12 14.38 -7.53
N THR A 175 6.80 15.30 -6.84
CA THR A 175 7.88 14.98 -5.91
C THR A 175 7.53 15.49 -4.52
N LEU A 176 7.91 14.75 -3.47
CA LEU A 176 7.83 15.29 -2.11
C LEU A 176 8.79 16.47 -1.95
N THR A 177 8.33 17.56 -1.33
CA THR A 177 9.19 18.68 -0.95
C THR A 177 10.10 18.30 0.22
N GLU A 178 11.16 19.07 0.43
CA GLU A 178 12.03 18.87 1.62
C GLU A 178 11.24 19.02 2.92
N GLU A 179 10.31 19.98 2.99
CA GLU A 179 9.40 20.15 4.12
C GLU A 179 8.54 18.89 4.35
N LYS A 180 7.96 18.30 3.29
CA LYS A 180 7.15 17.09 3.42
C LYS A 180 7.97 15.89 3.86
N MET A 181 9.21 15.79 3.39
CA MET A 181 10.16 14.78 3.85
C MET A 181 10.44 14.95 5.35
N THR A 182 10.74 16.18 5.82
CA THR A 182 10.92 16.48 7.25
C THR A 182 9.68 16.16 8.07
N TYR A 183 8.48 16.52 7.58
CA TYR A 183 7.22 16.15 8.24
C TYR A 183 7.10 14.64 8.44
N CYS A 184 7.42 13.84 7.42
CA CYS A 184 7.37 12.37 7.53
C CYS A 184 8.38 11.84 8.57
N ASP A 185 9.51 12.51 8.73
CA ASP A 185 10.53 12.18 9.72
C ASP A 185 10.08 12.53 11.14
N ASP A 186 9.46 13.70 11.30
CA ASP A 186 8.93 14.18 12.56
C ASP A 186 7.78 13.32 13.07
N VAL A 187 6.88 12.87 12.18
CA VAL A 187 5.84 11.90 12.53
C VAL A 187 6.47 10.62 13.09
N PHE A 188 7.52 10.10 12.45
CA PHE A 188 8.20 8.90 12.94
C PHE A 188 8.88 9.14 14.28
N GLN A 189 9.55 10.29 14.45
CA GLN A 189 10.21 10.66 15.69
C GLN A 189 9.20 10.81 16.83
N ASN A 190 8.04 11.44 16.58
CA ASN A 190 6.99 11.62 17.59
C ASN A 190 6.36 10.28 18.01
N GLU A 191 6.22 9.35 17.07
CA GLU A 191 5.67 8.00 17.35
C GLU A 191 6.64 7.07 18.07
N THR A 192 7.95 7.32 18.00
CA THR A 192 8.98 6.39 18.50
C THR A 192 9.90 6.98 19.56
N GLY A 193 9.91 8.30 19.74
CA GLY A 193 10.93 9.03 20.48
C GLY A 193 12.32 9.02 19.82
N LYS A 194 12.45 8.48 18.60
CA LYS A 194 13.75 8.26 17.94
C LYS A 194 13.85 9.04 16.64
N ASN A 195 14.85 9.92 16.56
CA ASN A 195 15.18 10.57 15.31
C ASN A 195 15.82 9.57 14.32
N ARG A 196 15.21 9.39 13.15
CA ARG A 196 15.68 8.41 12.17
C ARG A 196 17.05 8.78 11.56
N MET A 197 17.34 10.07 11.39
CA MET A 197 18.62 10.53 10.83
C MET A 197 19.76 10.27 11.80
N LYS A 198 19.56 10.58 13.09
CA LYS A 198 20.54 10.30 14.16
C LYS A 198 20.75 8.80 14.36
N SER A 199 19.69 7.99 14.24
CA SER A 199 19.80 6.52 14.34
C SER A 199 20.25 5.84 13.05
N GLY A 200 20.42 6.57 11.95
CA GLY A 200 20.76 6.02 10.64
C GLY A 200 19.70 5.06 10.08
N SER A 201 18.43 5.23 10.43
CA SER A 201 17.31 4.40 9.98
C SER A 201 16.63 5.00 8.75
N PHE A 202 16.10 4.14 7.87
CA PHE A 202 15.31 4.53 6.71
C PHE A 202 13.83 4.21 6.91
N LEU A 203 12.97 5.11 6.40
CA LEU A 203 11.54 4.87 6.27
C LEU A 203 11.26 4.11 4.98
N SER A 204 10.29 3.21 5.01
CA SER A 204 9.86 2.46 3.81
C SER A 204 8.98 3.31 2.90
N THR A 205 8.84 2.92 1.63
CA THR A 205 7.79 3.49 0.75
C THR A 205 6.38 3.29 1.35
N GLY A 206 6.17 2.23 2.15
CA GLY A 206 4.92 1.99 2.86
C GLY A 206 4.59 3.09 3.87
N TRP A 207 5.60 3.64 4.56
CA TRP A 207 5.45 4.79 5.45
C TRP A 207 4.91 6.02 4.72
N PHE A 208 5.58 6.42 3.63
CA PHE A 208 5.15 7.56 2.81
C PHE A 208 3.77 7.34 2.20
N THR A 209 3.46 6.11 1.80
CA THR A 209 2.15 5.75 1.23
C THR A 209 1.04 5.81 2.28
N MET A 210 1.30 5.37 3.51
CA MET A 210 0.33 5.45 4.60
C MET A 210 0.03 6.90 4.98
N ILE A 211 1.06 7.75 5.10
CA ILE A 211 0.89 9.19 5.36
C ILE A 211 0.05 9.84 4.25
N LEU A 212 0.39 9.58 2.99
CA LEU A 212 -0.37 10.08 1.85
C LEU A 212 -1.82 9.60 1.89
N ALA A 213 -2.08 8.31 2.13
CA ALA A 213 -3.43 7.78 2.19
C ALA A 213 -4.25 8.44 3.30
N MET A 214 -3.65 8.71 4.47
CA MET A 214 -4.33 9.40 5.57
C MET A 214 -4.72 10.86 5.24
N GLU A 215 -4.10 11.46 4.23
CA GLU A 215 -4.48 12.79 3.72
C GLU A 215 -5.53 12.68 2.60
N LEU A 216 -5.44 11.63 1.79
CA LEU A 216 -6.23 11.49 0.57
C LEU A 216 -7.54 10.72 0.72
N CYS A 217 -7.73 9.99 1.82
CA CYS A 217 -8.74 8.96 1.94
C CYS A 217 -9.55 9.08 3.24
N GLU A 218 -10.87 8.93 3.15
CA GLU A 218 -11.74 8.84 4.33
C GLU A 218 -11.64 7.45 5.00
N GLN A 219 -11.56 6.38 4.20
CA GLN A 219 -11.31 5.01 4.62
C GLN A 219 -10.14 4.40 3.84
N ILE A 220 -9.30 3.62 4.52
CA ILE A 220 -8.13 2.95 3.95
C ILE A 220 -8.23 1.45 4.22
N CYS A 221 -8.41 0.64 3.17
CA CYS A 221 -8.25 -0.81 3.24
C CYS A 221 -6.81 -1.17 2.81
N VAL A 222 -6.08 -1.90 3.65
CA VAL A 222 -4.69 -2.31 3.41
C VAL A 222 -4.64 -3.78 3.06
N PHE A 223 -3.99 -4.10 1.95
CA PHE A 223 -3.85 -5.45 1.40
C PHE A 223 -2.38 -5.86 1.34
N GLY A 224 -2.09 -7.12 1.68
CA GLY A 224 -0.76 -7.72 1.64
C GLY A 224 0.20 -7.21 2.71
N MET A 225 -0.28 -6.74 3.86
CA MET A 225 0.59 -6.25 4.92
C MET A 225 0.39 -7.06 6.20
N VAL A 226 1.42 -7.77 6.64
CA VAL A 226 1.43 -8.52 7.91
C VAL A 226 1.62 -7.59 9.11
N SER A 227 1.14 -8.01 10.28
CA SER A 227 1.29 -7.28 11.54
C SER A 227 2.74 -7.23 12.02
N ASP A 228 3.01 -6.40 13.02
CA ASP A 228 4.32 -6.31 13.67
C ASP A 228 4.70 -7.59 14.45
N SER A 229 3.71 -8.38 14.90
CA SER A 229 3.92 -9.65 15.58
C SER A 229 4.14 -10.84 14.64
N TYR A 230 3.63 -10.76 13.41
CA TYR A 230 3.47 -11.90 12.51
C TYR A 230 4.74 -12.76 12.35
N CYS A 231 5.88 -12.13 12.09
CA CYS A 231 7.15 -12.84 11.89
C CYS A 231 7.76 -13.47 13.16
N ARG A 232 7.11 -13.33 14.32
CA ARG A 232 7.48 -14.00 15.57
C ARG A 232 6.50 -15.13 15.92
N GLU A 233 5.40 -15.26 15.18
CA GLU A 233 4.39 -16.28 15.42
C GLU A 233 4.88 -17.65 14.91
N LYS A 234 4.66 -18.72 15.68
CA LYS A 234 5.25 -20.04 15.37
C LYS A 234 4.79 -20.64 14.04
N ASN A 235 3.59 -20.29 13.57
CA ASN A 235 2.94 -20.89 12.41
C ASN A 235 2.71 -19.89 11.28
N HIS A 236 3.53 -18.84 11.19
CA HIS A 236 3.41 -17.89 10.09
C HIS A 236 3.79 -18.56 8.76
N SER A 237 3.10 -18.19 7.67
CA SER A 237 3.46 -18.68 6.33
C SER A 237 4.77 -18.05 5.88
N SER A 238 5.62 -18.82 5.21
CA SER A 238 6.80 -18.31 4.50
C SER A 238 6.38 -17.96 3.07
N VAL A 239 6.60 -16.71 2.69
CA VAL A 239 6.24 -16.16 1.38
C VAL A 239 7.42 -15.32 0.86
N PRO A 240 7.53 -15.13 -0.47
CA PRO A 240 8.50 -14.20 -1.04
C PRO A 240 8.33 -12.79 -0.49
N TYR A 241 9.43 -12.05 -0.37
CA TYR A 241 9.42 -10.64 0.06
C TYR A 241 8.57 -9.76 -0.85
N HIS A 242 8.59 -10.05 -2.17
CA HIS A 242 7.71 -9.42 -3.13
C HIS A 242 6.93 -10.45 -3.94
N TYR A 243 5.65 -10.20 -4.23
CA TYR A 243 4.83 -11.12 -5.04
C TYR A 243 5.35 -11.29 -6.47
N PHE A 244 6.07 -10.31 -6.99
CA PHE A 244 6.48 -10.26 -8.40
C PHE A 244 7.94 -10.65 -8.66
N GLU A 245 8.73 -10.85 -7.60
CA GLU A 245 10.13 -11.27 -7.74
C GLU A 245 10.23 -12.78 -7.64
N LYS A 246 10.84 -13.41 -8.65
CA LYS A 246 11.08 -14.86 -8.66
C LYS A 246 12.11 -15.25 -7.60
N GLY A 247 11.62 -15.53 -6.38
CA GLY A 247 12.20 -16.37 -5.34
C GLY A 247 13.69 -16.20 -5.04
N ARG A 248 14.04 -15.25 -4.16
CA ARG A 248 15.35 -15.26 -3.46
C ARG A 248 15.31 -14.84 -1.99
N LEU A 249 14.31 -14.07 -1.57
CA LEU A 249 14.26 -13.49 -0.22
C LEU A 249 12.89 -13.74 0.41
N ASP A 250 12.89 -14.34 1.59
CA ASP A 250 11.69 -14.53 2.43
C ASP A 250 11.27 -13.20 3.06
N GLU A 251 9.95 -12.96 3.13
CA GLU A 251 9.35 -11.74 3.68
C GLU A 251 9.84 -11.46 5.11
N CYS A 252 9.68 -12.43 6.00
CA CYS A 252 9.99 -12.26 7.41
C CYS A 252 11.49 -12.14 7.66
N ARG A 253 12.31 -12.89 6.93
CA ARG A 253 13.77 -12.76 6.98
C ARG A 253 14.19 -11.34 6.59
N MET A 254 13.62 -10.78 5.52
CA MET A 254 13.91 -9.41 5.10
C MET A 254 13.50 -8.39 6.17
N TYR A 255 12.30 -8.53 6.72
CA TYR A 255 11.84 -7.64 7.78
C TYR A 255 12.73 -7.67 9.01
N LEU A 256 13.08 -8.86 9.51
CA LEU A 256 13.91 -9.01 10.72
C LEU A 256 15.34 -8.50 10.52
N VAL A 257 15.97 -8.79 9.38
CA VAL A 257 17.33 -8.32 9.07
C VAL A 257 17.39 -6.80 9.02
N HIS A 258 16.44 -6.16 8.34
CA HIS A 258 16.39 -4.70 8.26
C HIS A 258 16.02 -4.06 9.60
N GLU A 259 15.08 -4.65 10.34
CA GLU A 259 14.65 -4.16 11.65
C GLU A 259 15.79 -4.17 12.67
N GLN A 260 16.68 -5.17 12.63
CA GLN A 260 17.81 -5.32 13.55
C GLN A 260 19.07 -4.59 13.11
N ALA A 261 19.14 -4.12 11.86
CA ALA A 261 20.32 -3.47 11.33
C ALA A 261 20.68 -2.20 12.14
N ARG A 262 21.95 -2.10 12.56
CA ARG A 262 22.46 -0.98 13.39
C ARG A 262 22.41 0.36 12.66
N ARG A 263 22.61 0.36 11.34
CA ARG A 263 22.53 1.53 10.44
C ARG A 263 22.01 1.07 9.09
N ALA A 264 21.43 2.00 8.33
CA ALA A 264 20.91 1.81 6.98
C ALA A 264 19.78 0.75 6.85
N GLY A 265 19.18 0.33 7.96
CA GLY A 265 18.03 -0.56 7.99
C GLY A 265 16.71 0.18 7.81
N HIS A 266 15.74 -0.48 7.19
CA HIS A 266 14.35 -0.06 7.26
C HIS A 266 13.74 -0.57 8.57
N ARG A 267 12.85 0.23 9.18
CA ARG A 267 12.19 -0.14 10.44
C ARG A 267 10.81 -0.74 10.17
N PHE A 268 10.75 -1.77 9.32
CA PHE A 268 9.51 -2.34 8.81
C PHE A 268 8.55 -2.82 9.91
N ILE A 269 9.07 -3.42 11.00
CA ILE A 269 8.25 -3.92 12.10
C ILE A 269 7.83 -2.75 12.99
N THR A 270 8.73 -1.81 13.27
CA THR A 270 8.38 -0.58 14.01
C THR A 270 7.30 0.21 13.28
N GLU A 271 7.40 0.39 11.96
CA GLU A 271 6.38 1.06 11.14
C GLU A 271 5.01 0.36 11.23
N LYS A 272 4.98 -0.98 11.15
CA LYS A 272 3.74 -1.75 11.31
C LYS A 272 3.11 -1.57 12.70
N ALA A 273 3.94 -1.56 13.75
CA ALA A 273 3.45 -1.31 15.11
C ALA A 273 2.83 0.09 15.24
N ILE A 274 3.36 1.09 14.52
CA ILE A 274 2.77 2.43 14.43
C ILE A 274 1.44 2.38 13.69
N PHE A 275 1.39 1.72 12.53
CA PHE A 275 0.15 1.62 11.75
C PHE A 275 -0.97 0.92 12.52
N SER A 276 -0.64 -0.09 13.32
CA SER A 276 -1.57 -0.75 14.24
C SER A 276 -2.18 0.24 15.24
N ARG A 277 -1.38 1.17 15.78
CA ARG A 277 -1.89 2.23 16.67
C ARG A 277 -2.72 3.26 15.93
N TRP A 278 -2.36 3.61 14.69
CA TRP A 278 -3.15 4.53 13.87
C TRP A 278 -4.52 3.95 13.51
N ALA A 279 -4.61 2.65 13.21
CA ALA A 279 -5.88 1.96 12.94
C ALA A 279 -6.88 2.06 14.09
N LYS A 280 -6.42 2.15 15.34
CA LYS A 280 -7.30 2.34 16.51
C LYS A 280 -7.92 3.73 16.60
N ARG A 281 -7.42 4.71 15.82
CA ARG A 281 -7.82 6.12 15.89
C ARG A 281 -8.32 6.67 14.55
N ARG A 282 -8.17 5.90 13.47
CA ARG A 282 -8.48 6.29 12.09
C ARG A 282 -9.13 5.10 11.39
N ASN A 283 -9.89 5.36 10.32
CA ASN A 283 -10.58 4.32 9.56
C ASN A 283 -9.61 3.57 8.62
N ILE A 284 -8.68 2.82 9.21
CA ILE A 284 -7.68 1.99 8.53
C ILE A 284 -7.97 0.53 8.84
N ILE A 285 -8.28 -0.25 7.82
CA ILE A 285 -8.66 -1.66 7.93
C ILE A 285 -7.60 -2.52 7.25
N PHE A 286 -6.93 -3.37 8.01
CA PHE A 286 -6.04 -4.40 7.45
C PHE A 286 -6.88 -5.61 7.05
N THR A 287 -6.91 -5.92 5.77
CA THR A 287 -7.84 -6.92 5.19
C THR A 287 -7.18 -8.27 4.94
N HIS A 288 -5.93 -8.26 4.46
CA HIS A 288 -5.21 -9.47 4.10
C HIS A 288 -3.71 -9.35 4.42
N PRO A 289 -3.20 -10.07 5.43
CA PRO A 289 -3.99 -10.69 6.51
C PRO A 289 -4.71 -9.64 7.37
N SER A 290 -5.81 -10.04 8.02
CA SER A 290 -6.48 -9.21 9.02
C SER A 290 -5.64 -9.09 10.29
N TRP A 291 -5.55 -7.90 10.89
CA TRP A 291 -4.82 -7.70 12.14
C TRP A 291 -5.76 -7.78 13.34
N ALA A 292 -5.37 -8.51 14.38
CA ALA A 292 -6.14 -8.59 15.62
C ALA A 292 -6.13 -7.22 16.35
N GLY A 293 -7.31 -6.67 16.64
CA GLY A 293 -7.45 -5.41 17.39
C GLY A 293 -7.26 -4.13 16.57
N GLY A 294 -7.35 -4.23 15.24
CA GLY A 294 -7.61 -3.12 14.32
C GLY A 294 -9.09 -2.86 14.11
#